data_AF-A0A1B9Y963-F1
#
_entry.id   AF-A0A1B9Y963-F1
#
_cell.length_a   1.000
_cell.length_b   1.000
_cell.length_c   1.000
_cell.angle_alpha   90.00
_cell.angle_beta   90.00
_cell.angle_gamma   90.00
#
_symmetry.space_group_name_H-M   'P 1'
#
loop_
_entity.id
_entity.type
_entity.pdbx_description
1 polymer ?
#
loop_
_entity_poly.entity_id
_entity_poly.type
_entity_poly.pdbx_seq_one_letter_code
_entity_poly.pdbx_strand_id
1 'polypeptide(L)'
;MFCNAQNVFELSDVSKTYHVIVNAERCNGKICDGRAIIDLYDKSTMKKYQTLSSENFYLELNENGKPSVDSLKNSIIFNDFNFDGFEDVAVRDRSSDRGSLLFDVYLNNNSETKFALNQELTDLVTANSGMFTIDSERKLIVSHLKNGCCWNLTSEYQYIPERGLLKVLEFEKDTRDSKEVKTIKREFIDYKWFAKTTIYPRKLYFKEEKK
;
A
#
# COMPACT_ATOMS: atom_id res chain seq x y z
N MET A 1 14.56 -22.19 -33.10
CA MET A 1 13.27 -21.49 -32.94
C MET A 1 12.95 -21.52 -31.45
N PHE A 2 13.39 -20.52 -30.70
CA PHE A 2 13.15 -20.46 -29.24
C PHE A 2 11.75 -19.89 -29.04
N CYS A 3 10.82 -20.74 -28.61
CA CYS A 3 9.52 -20.31 -28.13
C CYS A 3 9.76 -19.63 -26.77
N ASN A 4 9.90 -18.29 -26.75
CA ASN A 4 9.84 -17.55 -25.50
C ASN A 4 8.39 -17.63 -25.02
N ALA A 5 8.13 -18.48 -24.04
CA ALA A 5 6.89 -18.40 -23.28
C ALA A 5 6.87 -17.01 -22.63
N GLN A 6 6.00 -16.12 -23.11
CA GLN A 6 5.81 -14.82 -22.48
C GLN A 6 5.16 -15.06 -21.11
N ASN A 7 5.77 -14.58 -20.02
CA ASN A 7 5.20 -14.71 -18.69
C ASN A 7 4.09 -13.67 -18.50
N VAL A 8 2.96 -13.93 -19.14
CA VAL A 8 1.80 -13.03 -19.19
C VAL A 8 0.73 -13.54 -18.24
N PHE A 9 0.26 -12.66 -17.37
CA PHE A 9 -0.75 -12.94 -16.36
C PHE A 9 -1.91 -11.96 -16.51
N GLU A 10 -3.11 -12.49 -16.77
CA GLU A 10 -4.34 -11.72 -16.75
C GLU A 10 -4.92 -11.71 -15.32
N LEU A 11 -5.13 -10.51 -14.79
CA LEU A 11 -5.64 -10.27 -13.44
C LEU A 11 -7.00 -9.57 -13.56
N SER A 12 -8.07 -10.36 -13.60
CA SER A 12 -9.44 -9.84 -13.72
C SER A 12 -10.02 -9.33 -12.40
N ASP A 13 -9.53 -9.84 -11.26
CA ASP A 13 -10.21 -9.70 -9.97
C ASP A 13 -9.50 -8.71 -9.02
N VAL A 14 -8.49 -7.99 -9.51
CA VAL A 14 -7.71 -7.03 -8.70
C VAL A 14 -8.29 -5.60 -8.70
N SER A 15 -9.16 -5.28 -9.65
CA SER A 15 -9.79 -3.96 -9.81
C SER A 15 -11.24 -4.13 -10.24
N LYS A 16 -12.12 -3.20 -9.86
CA LYS A 16 -13.50 -3.15 -10.34
C LYS A 16 -13.60 -2.58 -11.75
N THR A 17 -12.69 -1.68 -12.11
CA THR A 17 -12.74 -0.85 -13.34
C THR A 17 -11.80 -1.37 -14.42
N TYR A 18 -10.65 -1.94 -14.04
CA TYR A 18 -9.56 -2.28 -14.96
C TYR A 18 -9.36 -3.78 -15.08
N HIS A 19 -9.23 -4.25 -16.32
CA HIS A 19 -8.64 -5.54 -16.64
C HIS A 19 -7.13 -5.35 -16.76
N VAL A 20 -6.37 -6.09 -15.97
CA VAL A 20 -4.93 -5.89 -15.85
C VAL A 20 -4.19 -7.05 -16.49
N ILE A 21 -3.22 -6.75 -17.34
CA ILE A 21 -2.32 -7.72 -17.95
C ILE A 21 -0.90 -7.41 -17.50
N VAL A 22 -0.26 -8.35 -16.82
CA VAL A 22 1.12 -8.23 -16.37
C VAL A 22 2.01 -9.09 -17.24
N ASN A 23 3.02 -8.47 -17.85
CA ASN A 23 4.09 -9.16 -18.55
C ASN A 23 5.37 -9.09 -17.70
N ALA A 24 5.72 -10.20 -17.05
CA ALA A 24 6.92 -10.30 -16.23
C ALA A 24 8.11 -10.74 -17.10
N GLU A 25 9.24 -10.04 -16.98
CA GLU A 25 10.43 -10.36 -17.76
C GLU A 25 11.00 -11.73 -17.38
N ARG A 26 10.96 -12.08 -16.09
CA ARG A 26 11.56 -13.30 -15.56
C ARG A 26 10.61 -14.04 -14.62
N CYS A 27 10.47 -15.35 -14.85
CA CYS A 27 9.90 -16.29 -13.89
C CYS A 27 10.83 -17.48 -13.72
N ASN A 28 11.09 -17.85 -12.47
CA ASN A 28 11.87 -19.03 -12.08
C ASN A 28 11.02 -19.92 -11.18
N GLY A 29 10.52 -21.03 -11.73
CA GLY A 29 9.58 -21.90 -11.04
C GLY A 29 8.27 -21.17 -10.74
N LYS A 30 7.96 -20.99 -9.46
CA LYS A 30 6.74 -20.32 -8.97
C LYS A 30 6.90 -18.84 -8.66
N ILE A 31 8.08 -18.26 -8.89
CA ILE A 31 8.35 -16.87 -8.56
C ILE A 31 8.63 -16.11 -9.84
N CYS A 32 7.90 -15.03 -10.08
CA CYS A 32 8.19 -14.05 -11.11
C CYS A 32 8.66 -12.76 -10.44
N ASP A 33 9.81 -12.25 -10.84
CA ASP A 33 10.44 -11.11 -10.16
C ASP A 33 11.27 -10.25 -11.12
N GLY A 34 11.62 -9.04 -10.69
CA GLY A 34 12.35 -8.07 -11.49
C GLY A 34 11.41 -7.24 -12.35
N ARG A 35 11.82 -6.90 -13.58
CA ARG A 35 11.03 -5.94 -14.38
C ARG A 35 9.72 -6.55 -14.86
N ALA A 36 8.67 -5.74 -14.82
CA ALA A 36 7.37 -6.09 -15.38
C ALA A 36 6.72 -4.89 -16.06
N ILE A 37 5.95 -5.18 -17.11
CA ILE A 37 5.06 -4.23 -17.77
C ILE A 37 3.64 -4.56 -17.33
N ILE A 38 2.90 -3.54 -16.90
CA ILE A 38 1.52 -3.65 -16.44
C ILE A 38 0.64 -2.86 -17.40
N ASP A 39 -0.11 -3.57 -18.24
CA ASP A 39 -1.11 -2.96 -19.12
C ASP A 39 -2.48 -2.95 -18.43
N LEU A 40 -3.11 -1.78 -18.43
CA LEU A 40 -4.44 -1.55 -17.88
C LEU A 40 -5.41 -1.33 -19.03
N TYR A 41 -6.51 -2.07 -19.03
CA TYR A 41 -7.61 -1.93 -19.98
C TYR A 41 -8.88 -1.59 -19.23
N ASP A 42 -9.64 -0.62 -19.72
CA ASP A 42 -10.96 -0.32 -19.17
C ASP A 42 -11.91 -1.51 -19.42
N LYS A 43 -12.52 -2.07 -18.38
CA LYS A 43 -13.38 -3.27 -18.50
C LYS A 43 -14.64 -3.04 -19.34
N SER A 44 -15.15 -1.82 -19.36
CA SER A 44 -16.42 -1.51 -20.03
C SER A 44 -16.25 -1.38 -21.55
N THR A 45 -15.12 -0.85 -21.98
CA THR A 45 -14.83 -0.55 -23.39
C THR A 45 -13.78 -1.49 -24.00
N MET A 46 -13.05 -2.24 -23.16
CA MET A 46 -11.88 -3.04 -23.51
C MET A 46 -10.75 -2.24 -24.20
N LYS A 47 -10.78 -0.91 -24.09
CA LYS A 47 -9.73 -0.04 -24.60
C LYS A 47 -8.57 0.00 -23.62
N LYS A 48 -7.35 0.02 -24.16
CA LYS A 48 -6.14 0.23 -23.35
C LYS A 48 -6.23 1.61 -22.68
N TYR A 49 -6.18 1.61 -21.36
CA TYR A 49 -6.17 2.81 -20.53
C TYR A 49 -4.75 3.36 -20.42
N GLN A 50 -3.80 2.54 -19.95
CA GLN A 50 -2.41 2.95 -19.76
C GLN A 50 -1.48 1.74 -19.63
N THR A 51 -0.19 1.97 -19.87
CA THR A 51 0.89 1.06 -19.49
C THR A 51 1.67 1.67 -18.33
N LEU A 52 1.86 0.88 -17.27
CA LEU A 52 2.80 1.15 -16.19
C LEU A 52 3.97 0.16 -16.26
N SER A 53 5.08 0.52 -15.64
CA SER A 53 6.25 -0.34 -15.51
C SER A 53 6.67 -0.43 -14.06
N SER A 54 7.25 -1.56 -13.69
CA SER A 54 7.89 -1.77 -12.40
C SER A 54 9.25 -2.40 -12.62
N GLU A 55 10.28 -1.90 -11.96
CA GLU A 55 11.64 -2.42 -12.06
C GLU A 55 11.90 -3.61 -11.12
N ASN A 56 11.18 -3.69 -10.00
CA ASN A 56 11.26 -4.79 -9.03
C ASN A 56 9.88 -5.32 -8.65
N PHE A 57 9.15 -5.77 -9.68
CA PHE A 57 7.91 -6.49 -9.52
C PHE A 57 8.17 -7.84 -8.85
N TYR A 58 7.15 -8.39 -8.22
CA TYR A 58 7.21 -9.70 -7.58
C TYR A 58 5.85 -10.36 -7.71
N LEU A 59 5.81 -11.65 -8.01
CA LEU A 59 4.58 -12.43 -8.06
C LEU A 59 4.88 -13.87 -7.74
N GLU A 60 4.17 -14.43 -6.78
CA GLU A 60 4.19 -15.86 -6.49
C GLU A 60 3.01 -16.55 -7.18
N LEU A 61 3.31 -17.67 -7.82
CA LEU A 61 2.37 -18.54 -8.52
C LEU A 61 2.01 -19.74 -7.64
N ASN A 62 0.75 -20.15 -7.67
CA ASN A 62 0.29 -21.39 -7.06
C ASN A 62 0.70 -22.62 -7.88
N GLU A 63 0.34 -23.81 -7.39
CA GLU A 63 0.60 -25.10 -8.07
C GLU A 63 0.08 -25.16 -9.53
N ASN A 64 -0.95 -24.37 -9.85
CA ASN A 64 -1.55 -24.32 -11.18
C ASN A 64 -0.90 -23.26 -12.08
N GLY A 65 0.21 -22.65 -11.65
CA GLY A 65 0.89 -21.59 -12.39
C GLY A 65 0.13 -20.26 -12.44
N LYS A 66 -0.89 -20.08 -11.60
CA LYS A 66 -1.66 -18.83 -11.51
C LYS A 66 -1.17 -17.97 -10.34
N PRO A 67 -1.21 -16.64 -10.44
CA PRO A 67 -0.86 -15.76 -9.32
C PRO A 67 -1.65 -16.09 -8.05
N SER A 68 -0.97 -16.16 -6.91
CA SER A 68 -1.63 -16.36 -5.62
C SER A 68 -2.35 -15.07 -5.20
N VAL A 69 -3.50 -15.20 -4.52
CA VAL A 69 -4.30 -14.04 -4.08
C VAL A 69 -3.50 -13.14 -3.15
N ASP A 70 -2.74 -13.73 -2.23
CA ASP A 70 -1.91 -12.98 -1.29
C ASP A 70 -0.75 -12.28 -1.99
N SER A 71 -0.15 -12.92 -3.00
CA SER A 71 0.88 -12.25 -3.79
C SER A 71 0.31 -11.08 -4.57
N LEU A 72 -0.87 -11.21 -5.19
CA LEU A 72 -1.50 -10.12 -5.95
C LEU A 72 -1.70 -8.88 -5.08
N LYS A 73 -2.25 -9.07 -3.87
CA LYS A 73 -2.43 -7.98 -2.88
C LYS A 73 -1.13 -7.31 -2.45
N ASN A 74 0.00 -7.98 -2.62
CA ASN A 74 1.32 -7.47 -2.27
C ASN A 74 2.10 -6.92 -3.49
N SER A 75 1.50 -6.91 -4.67
CA SER A 75 2.15 -6.54 -5.93
C SER A 75 1.43 -5.43 -6.66
N ILE A 76 0.10 -5.48 -6.70
CA ILE A 76 -0.74 -4.43 -7.28
C ILE A 76 -2.00 -4.25 -6.44
N ILE A 77 -2.29 -3.01 -6.06
CA ILE A 77 -3.39 -2.67 -5.17
C ILE A 77 -4.20 -1.56 -5.82
N PHE A 78 -5.48 -1.83 -6.05
CA PHE A 78 -6.45 -0.82 -6.45
C PHE A 78 -7.32 -0.43 -5.25
N ASN A 79 -7.48 0.87 -5.05
CA ASN A 79 -8.40 1.45 -4.08
C ASN A 79 -8.62 2.92 -4.41
N ASP A 80 -9.58 3.56 -3.77
CA ASP A 80 -9.76 5.02 -3.83
C ASP A 80 -8.90 5.65 -2.71
N PHE A 81 -7.66 6.03 -3.02
CA PHE A 81 -6.69 6.53 -2.04
C PHE A 81 -6.94 7.99 -1.69
N ASN A 82 -7.45 8.78 -2.63
CA ASN A 82 -7.71 10.21 -2.45
C ASN A 82 -9.18 10.54 -2.12
N PHE A 83 -10.05 9.53 -2.05
CA PHE A 83 -11.48 9.61 -1.71
C PHE A 83 -12.33 10.38 -2.74
N ASP A 84 -11.94 10.33 -4.02
CA ASP A 84 -12.65 11.00 -5.12
C ASP A 84 -13.68 10.13 -5.84
N GLY A 85 -13.79 8.85 -5.47
CA GLY A 85 -14.72 7.88 -6.01
C GLY A 85 -14.19 7.05 -7.19
N PHE A 86 -12.94 7.27 -7.63
CA PHE A 86 -12.30 6.52 -8.69
C PHE A 86 -11.21 5.60 -8.13
N GLU A 87 -10.98 4.45 -8.78
CA GLU A 87 -9.89 3.57 -8.38
C GLU A 87 -8.54 4.19 -8.79
N ASP A 88 -7.68 4.38 -7.81
CA ASP A 88 -6.25 4.63 -7.90
C ASP A 88 -5.48 3.29 -7.94
N VAL A 89 -4.17 3.33 -8.19
CA VAL A 89 -3.33 2.11 -8.23
C VAL A 89 -1.99 2.31 -7.54
N ALA A 90 -1.60 1.34 -6.72
CA ALA A 90 -0.26 1.21 -6.18
C ALA A 90 0.41 -0.04 -6.79
N VAL A 91 1.58 0.13 -7.39
CA VAL A 91 2.36 -0.95 -8.01
C VAL A 91 3.65 -1.11 -7.23
N ARG A 92 3.94 -2.34 -6.80
CA ARG A 92 5.19 -2.66 -6.12
C ARG A 92 6.34 -2.47 -7.09
N ASP A 93 7.22 -1.50 -6.81
CA ASP A 93 8.37 -1.17 -7.67
C ASP A 93 9.70 -1.50 -7.00
N ARG A 94 9.76 -1.56 -5.65
CA ARG A 94 11.04 -1.73 -4.91
C ARG A 94 10.86 -2.57 -3.64
N SER A 95 11.99 -2.94 -3.05
CA SER A 95 12.08 -3.45 -1.67
C SER A 95 13.08 -2.59 -0.93
N SER A 96 12.78 -2.21 0.31
CA SER A 96 13.77 -1.55 1.17
C SER A 96 14.79 -2.55 1.68
N ASP A 97 15.97 -2.07 2.11
CA ASP A 97 17.00 -2.87 2.78
C ASP A 97 16.49 -3.56 4.05
N ARG A 98 15.36 -3.08 4.60
CA ARG A 98 14.71 -3.61 5.80
C ARG A 98 13.53 -4.53 5.49
N GLY A 99 13.38 -4.94 4.23
CA GLY A 99 12.35 -5.89 3.78
C GLY A 99 10.94 -5.31 3.69
N SER A 100 10.76 -3.99 3.74
CA SER A 100 9.46 -3.36 3.50
C SER A 100 9.18 -3.31 2.01
N LEU A 101 7.95 -3.68 1.64
CA LEU A 101 7.45 -3.57 0.28
C LEU A 101 7.24 -2.11 -0.07
N LEU A 102 7.88 -1.64 -1.14
CA LEU A 102 7.76 -0.26 -1.60
C LEU A 102 6.93 -0.22 -2.87
N PHE A 103 6.01 0.74 -2.92
CA PHE A 103 5.05 0.91 -3.99
C PHE A 103 5.17 2.30 -4.57
N ASP A 104 5.13 2.39 -5.88
CA ASP A 104 4.80 3.63 -6.57
C ASP A 104 3.28 3.78 -6.56
N VAL A 105 2.81 4.90 -6.03
CA VAL A 105 1.38 5.17 -5.88
C VAL A 105 0.95 6.16 -6.94
N TYR A 106 -0.05 5.80 -7.74
CA TYR A 106 -0.58 6.60 -8.83
C TYR A 106 -2.05 6.93 -8.55
N LEU A 107 -2.38 8.22 -8.62
CA LEU A 107 -3.76 8.68 -8.54
C LEU A 107 -4.38 8.75 -9.93
N ASN A 108 -5.66 8.45 -10.01
CA ASN A 108 -6.42 8.57 -11.23
C ASN A 108 -6.70 10.05 -11.55
N ASN A 109 -6.14 10.54 -12.63
CA ASN A 109 -6.49 11.85 -13.17
C ASN A 109 -7.57 11.66 -14.23
N ASN A 110 -8.83 11.74 -13.80
CA ASN A 110 -9.99 11.54 -14.66
C ASN A 110 -10.06 12.53 -15.82
N SER A 111 -9.60 13.78 -15.62
CA SER A 111 -9.60 14.81 -16.66
C SER A 111 -8.63 14.47 -17.80
N GLU A 112 -7.51 13.81 -17.48
CA GLU A 112 -6.49 13.40 -18.44
C GLU A 112 -6.60 11.92 -18.83
N THR A 113 -7.57 11.18 -18.27
CA THR A 113 -7.79 9.75 -18.47
C THR A 113 -6.51 8.92 -18.29
N LYS A 114 -5.75 9.22 -17.24
CA LYS A 114 -4.50 8.54 -16.93
C LYS A 114 -4.23 8.49 -15.43
N PHE A 115 -3.45 7.51 -15.01
CA PHE A 115 -2.78 7.46 -13.73
C PHE A 115 -1.55 8.37 -13.70
N ALA A 116 -1.48 9.24 -12.69
CA ALA A 116 -0.35 10.14 -12.44
C ALA A 116 0.34 9.73 -11.14
N LEU A 117 1.68 9.61 -11.18
CA LEU A 117 2.47 9.29 -9.99
C LEU A 117 2.26 10.38 -8.93
N ASN A 118 1.90 9.95 -7.72
CA ASN A 118 1.78 10.82 -6.57
C ASN A 118 2.98 10.63 -5.65
N GLN A 119 3.90 11.60 -5.69
CA GLN A 119 5.15 11.52 -4.93
C GLN A 119 4.91 11.48 -3.42
N GLU A 120 3.94 12.25 -2.92
CA GLU A 120 3.68 12.34 -1.48
C GLU A 120 3.17 11.00 -0.90
N LEU A 121 2.27 10.31 -1.60
CA LEU A 121 1.80 8.98 -1.21
C LEU A 121 2.90 7.91 -1.38
N THR A 122 3.70 8.01 -2.43
CA THR A 122 4.87 7.13 -2.66
C THR A 122 5.91 7.29 -1.55
N ASP A 123 6.18 8.53 -1.14
CA ASP A 123 7.07 8.84 -0.02
C ASP A 123 6.49 8.37 1.31
N LEU A 124 5.16 8.45 1.49
CA LEU A 124 4.49 7.90 2.67
C LEU A 124 4.74 6.40 2.79
N VAL A 125 4.61 5.63 1.70
CA VAL A 125 4.94 4.20 1.71
C VAL A 125 6.42 3.99 2.06
N THR A 126 7.31 4.77 1.47
CA THR A 126 8.76 4.65 1.64
C THR A 126 9.23 4.97 3.07
N ALA A 127 8.63 5.95 3.71
CA ALA A 127 8.95 6.35 5.08
C ALA A 127 8.36 5.41 6.15
N ASN A 128 7.51 4.45 5.75
CA ASN A 128 6.78 3.56 6.66
C ASN A 128 7.14 2.09 6.41
N SER A 129 6.51 1.18 7.15
CA SER A 129 6.75 -0.26 7.06
C SER A 129 5.94 -0.95 5.95
N GLY A 130 5.75 -0.25 4.81
CA GLY A 130 5.04 -0.73 3.64
C GLY A 130 3.79 0.09 3.31
N MET A 131 2.88 -0.52 2.53
CA MET A 131 1.66 0.12 2.05
C MET A 131 0.77 0.58 3.22
N PHE A 132 0.21 1.78 3.10
CA PHE A 132 -0.79 2.30 4.03
C PHE A 132 -2.14 1.59 3.84
N THR A 133 -3.03 1.70 4.82
CA THR A 133 -4.42 1.23 4.71
C THR A 133 -5.37 2.40 4.52
N ILE A 134 -6.54 2.11 3.96
CA ILE A 134 -7.61 3.09 3.73
C ILE A 134 -8.75 2.80 4.69
N ASP A 135 -9.11 3.81 5.48
CA ASP A 135 -10.34 3.86 6.25
C ASP A 135 -11.35 4.69 5.47
N SER A 136 -12.19 4.02 4.68
CA SER A 136 -13.16 4.68 3.81
C SER A 136 -14.30 5.35 4.57
N GLU A 137 -14.65 4.84 5.76
CA GLU A 137 -15.71 5.41 6.59
C GLU A 137 -15.29 6.77 7.16
N ARG A 138 -14.06 6.86 7.67
CA ARG A 138 -13.50 8.11 8.21
C ARG A 138 -12.79 8.97 7.17
N LYS A 139 -12.60 8.46 5.95
CA LYS A 139 -11.80 9.06 4.87
C LYS A 139 -10.36 9.36 5.32
N LEU A 140 -9.70 8.34 5.88
CA LEU A 140 -8.34 8.45 6.38
C LEU A 140 -7.41 7.46 5.69
N ILE A 141 -6.20 7.94 5.42
CA ILE A 141 -5.06 7.10 5.06
C ILE A 141 -4.32 6.79 6.36
N VAL A 142 -4.03 5.52 6.62
CA VAL A 142 -3.39 5.07 7.86
C VAL A 142 -2.06 4.41 7.54
N SER A 143 -0.96 5.01 8.01
CA SER A 143 0.39 4.48 7.84
C SER A 143 0.89 3.85 9.14
N HIS A 144 1.75 2.83 8.99
CA HIS A 144 2.35 2.12 10.12
C HIS A 144 3.86 2.10 9.98
N LEU A 145 4.55 2.54 11.03
CA LEU A 145 6.00 2.45 11.14
C LEU A 145 6.35 1.60 12.35
N LYS A 146 7.16 0.56 12.13
CA LYS A 146 7.71 -0.29 13.20
C LYS A 146 9.21 -0.08 13.31
N ASN A 147 9.70 0.00 14.54
CA ASN A 147 11.13 0.02 14.83
C ASN A 147 11.46 -1.12 15.80
N GLY A 148 12.15 -2.14 15.29
CA GLY A 148 12.42 -3.38 16.01
C GLY A 148 11.13 -4.12 16.39
N CYS A 149 11.18 -4.87 17.49
CA CYS A 149 10.07 -5.71 17.95
C CYS A 149 8.91 -4.93 18.58
N CYS A 150 9.20 -3.77 19.15
CA CYS A 150 8.52 -3.34 20.36
C CYS A 150 8.08 -1.87 20.32
N TRP A 151 8.53 -1.10 19.32
CA TRP A 151 8.09 0.26 19.09
C TRP A 151 7.30 0.33 17.78
N ASN A 152 6.10 0.90 17.85
CA ASN A 152 5.20 1.06 16.72
C ASN A 152 4.63 2.48 16.72
N LEU A 153 4.50 3.08 15.54
CA LEU A 153 3.81 4.34 15.30
C LEU A 153 2.73 4.11 14.24
N THR A 154 1.50 4.47 14.58
CA THR A 154 0.41 4.60 13.61
C THR A 154 0.19 6.09 13.36
N SER A 155 0.12 6.51 12.10
CA SER A 155 -0.24 7.87 11.73
C SER A 155 -1.49 7.86 10.86
N GLU A 156 -2.44 8.76 11.13
CA GLU A 156 -3.63 8.95 10.29
C GLU A 156 -3.54 10.28 9.55
N TYR A 157 -3.94 10.27 8.28
CA TYR A 157 -3.88 11.42 7.39
C TYR A 157 -5.23 11.63 6.71
N GLN A 158 -5.64 12.88 6.57
CA GLN A 158 -6.66 13.28 5.61
C GLN A 158 -6.00 13.63 4.29
N TYR A 159 -6.59 13.21 3.18
CA TYR A 159 -6.20 13.69 1.87
C TYR A 159 -6.99 14.96 1.53
N ILE A 160 -6.30 16.09 1.37
CA ILE A 160 -6.93 17.36 1.02
C ILE A 160 -6.66 17.63 -0.46
N PRO A 161 -7.70 17.72 -1.32
CA PRO A 161 -7.54 18.01 -2.74
C PRO A 161 -6.64 19.23 -2.97
N GLU A 162 -5.73 19.13 -3.95
CA GLU A 162 -4.74 20.16 -4.33
C GLU A 162 -3.69 20.52 -3.27
N ARG A 163 -3.86 20.07 -2.02
CA ARG A 163 -2.94 20.35 -0.91
C ARG A 163 -2.14 19.14 -0.46
N GLY A 164 -2.67 17.93 -0.67
CA GLY A 164 -2.00 16.69 -0.28
C GLY A 164 -2.37 16.20 1.12
N LEU A 165 -1.45 15.48 1.76
CA LEU A 165 -1.67 14.83 3.05
C LEU A 165 -1.62 15.82 4.21
N LEU A 166 -2.69 15.84 5.01
CA LEU A 166 -2.73 16.46 6.32
C LEU A 166 -2.70 15.37 7.39
N LYS A 167 -1.57 15.25 8.11
CA LYS A 167 -1.50 14.36 9.27
C LYS A 167 -2.43 14.89 10.37
N VAL A 168 -3.34 14.05 10.86
CA VAL A 168 -4.34 14.42 11.88
C VAL A 168 -4.17 13.67 13.20
N LEU A 169 -3.47 12.53 13.19
CA LEU A 169 -3.23 11.74 14.40
C LEU A 169 -1.88 11.02 14.33
N GLU A 170 -1.24 10.90 15.48
CA GLU A 170 -0.16 9.94 15.73
C GLU A 170 -0.44 9.14 16.99
N PHE A 171 -0.29 7.82 16.91
CA PHE A 171 -0.35 6.93 18.05
C PHE A 171 0.94 6.12 18.14
N GLU A 172 1.75 6.45 19.13
CA GLU A 172 3.00 5.78 19.44
C GLU A 172 2.76 4.76 20.55
N LYS A 173 3.25 3.54 20.35
CA LYS A 173 3.20 2.44 21.32
C LYS A 173 4.61 1.88 21.52
N ASP A 174 5.10 1.97 22.75
CA ASP A 174 6.40 1.44 23.17
C ASP A 174 6.22 0.35 24.23
N THR A 175 6.60 -0.87 23.86
CA THR A 175 6.52 -2.07 24.69
C THR A 175 7.91 -2.63 25.01
N ARG A 176 8.96 -1.82 24.93
CA ARG A 176 10.34 -2.26 25.25
C ARG A 176 10.52 -2.59 26.72
N ASP A 177 9.77 -1.93 27.61
CA ASP A 177 9.77 -2.23 29.03
C ASP A 177 9.03 -3.55 29.34
N SER A 178 9.61 -4.33 30.26
CA SER A 178 9.10 -5.65 30.63
C SER A 178 7.85 -5.61 31.53
N LYS A 179 7.61 -4.48 32.21
CA LYS A 179 6.54 -4.28 33.19
C LYS A 179 5.50 -3.27 32.74
N GLU A 180 5.88 -2.33 31.88
CA GLU A 180 5.04 -1.20 31.45
C GLU A 180 4.89 -1.12 29.93
N VAL A 181 3.80 -0.50 29.49
CA VAL A 181 3.57 -0.07 28.11
C VAL A 181 3.35 1.43 28.13
N LYS A 182 4.17 2.17 27.37
CA LYS A 182 4.00 3.61 27.19
C LYS A 182 3.30 3.86 25.87
N THR A 183 2.24 4.67 25.93
CA THR A 183 1.53 5.15 24.75
C THR A 183 1.59 6.67 24.69
N ILE A 184 1.73 7.22 23.50
CA ILE A 184 1.61 8.66 23.26
C ILE A 184 0.63 8.85 22.11
N LYS A 185 -0.51 9.48 22.40
CA LYS A 185 -1.48 9.88 21.38
C LYS A 185 -1.31 11.37 21.12
N ARG A 186 -1.08 11.75 19.87
CA ARG A 186 -1.03 13.14 19.41
C ARG A 186 -2.18 13.36 18.42
N GLU A 187 -2.96 14.41 18.62
CA GLU A 187 -4.12 14.73 17.78
C GLU A 187 -4.04 16.17 17.29
N PHE A 188 -4.33 16.38 16.01
CA PHE A 188 -4.40 17.70 15.40
C PHE A 188 -5.85 18.21 15.46
N ILE A 189 -6.11 19.15 16.36
CA ILE A 189 -7.43 19.71 16.62
C ILE A 189 -7.29 21.23 16.57
N ASP A 190 -8.18 21.92 15.84
CA ASP A 190 -8.20 23.39 15.72
C ASP A 190 -6.81 23.98 15.40
N TYR A 191 -6.14 23.40 14.41
CA TYR A 191 -4.81 23.81 13.93
C TYR A 191 -3.67 23.69 14.94
N LYS A 192 -3.85 22.91 16.01
CA LYS A 192 -2.84 22.68 17.05
C LYS A 192 -2.71 21.19 17.37
N TRP A 193 -1.49 20.79 17.74
CA TRP A 193 -1.22 19.44 18.22
C TRP A 193 -1.39 19.36 19.72
N PHE A 194 -2.19 18.39 20.15
CA PHE A 194 -2.36 18.01 21.56
C PHE A 194 -1.76 16.64 21.79
N ALA A 195 -1.02 16.46 22.87
CA ALA A 195 -0.37 15.19 23.19
C ALA A 195 -0.82 14.67 24.56
N LYS A 196 -1.18 13.38 24.61
CA LYS A 196 -1.46 12.66 25.85
C LYS A 196 -0.54 11.44 25.94
N THR A 197 0.23 11.38 27.03
CA THR A 197 1.05 10.21 27.36
C THR A 197 0.34 9.39 28.44
N THR A 198 0.24 8.08 28.25
CA THR A 198 -0.32 7.16 29.25
C THR A 198 0.62 5.98 29.44
N ILE A 199 0.86 5.61 30.69
CA ILE A 199 1.66 4.44 31.08
C ILE A 199 0.74 3.41 31.69
N TYR A 200 0.78 2.19 31.17
CA TYR A 200 -0.05 1.08 31.62
C TYR A 200 0.82 -0.05 32.18
N PRO A 201 0.39 -0.75 33.24
CA PRO A 201 0.96 -2.04 33.58
C PRO A 201 0.77 -3.01 32.40
N ARG A 202 1.86 -3.62 31.92
CA ARG A 202 1.89 -4.47 30.71
C ARG A 202 0.86 -5.58 30.73
N LYS A 203 0.65 -6.21 31.90
CA LYS A 203 -0.32 -7.31 32.08
C LYS A 203 -1.77 -6.88 31.85
N LEU A 204 -2.10 -5.61 32.08
CA LEU A 204 -3.45 -5.08 31.89
C LEU A 204 -3.66 -4.66 30.43
N TYR A 205 -2.69 -3.93 29.87
CA TYR A 205 -2.74 -3.45 28.49
C TYR A 205 -3.02 -4.57 27.48
N PHE A 206 -2.29 -5.69 27.56
CA PHE A 206 -2.49 -6.84 26.65
C PHE A 206 -3.70 -7.73 26.98
N LYS A 207 -4.40 -7.51 28.10
CA LYS A 207 -5.71 -8.15 28.35
C LYS A 207 -6.84 -7.39 27.66
N GLU A 208 -6.71 -6.09 27.50
CA GLU A 208 -7.70 -5.24 26.85
C GLU A 208 -7.66 -5.34 25.32
N GLU A 209 -6.47 -5.56 24.71
CA GLU A 209 -6.34 -5.76 23.25
C GLU A 209 -6.93 -7.10 22.72
N LYS A 210 -7.33 -8.04 23.59
CA LYS A 210 -7.88 -9.36 23.19
C LYS A 210 -9.42 -9.44 23.15
N LYS A 211 -10.11 -8.31 23.29
CA LYS A 211 -11.56 -8.21 23.16
C LYS A 211 -11.91 -7.48 21.87
#